data_AF-A0A2S6HSS9-F1
#
_entry.id   AF-A0A2S6HSS9-F1
#
_cell.length_a   1.000
_cell.length_b   1.000
_cell.length_c   1.000
_cell.angle_alpha   90.00
_cell.angle_beta   90.00
_cell.angle_gamma   90.00
#
_symmetry.space_group_name_H-M   'P 1'
#
loop_
_entity.id
_entity.type
_entity.pdbx_description
1 polymer ?
#
loop_
_entity_poly.entity_id
_entity_poly.type
_entity_poly.pdbx_seq_one_letter_code
_entity_poly.pdbx_strand_id
1 'polypeptide(L)'
;MKKKLNTMAILSLLLLVTGCSPVTKLAEESNQPSDTVSEDIQNNNTGGIKHISKKLSDNFYIDADIEEPAAKEYGIYSVKNKVFDKAALDLFLLKDDNDRTFTENPNRPQTLIVDTGRGSSLLMGDGSVNYLKNNVRDSEIQSLIESYLLTGEVSEDTKELDFQSKDDAIALGINKIKEVVDCQAEAVRAVAISHDRLEQLQDSLSKNDIYQAELKNGSSNKIEELSAADDLYYIQYAIKVDDLPLYNAILEPGISMNIDAFWDNKVNITIMADRDGIRYFNFNNVFDSFDKIKEKKAIITAEEALQKVEEKYNNMILTDKTTISKIWLEYIPVPVSWKDPSVIELRPYWCIQLDITDKDGQISNAERINAVTGGNLANGE
;
A
#
# COMPACT_ATOMS: atom_id res chain seq x y z
N MET A 1 -47.36 18.21 21.74
CA MET A 1 -48.73 18.17 21.18
C MET A 1 -48.73 17.35 19.89
N LYS A 2 -49.58 16.31 19.83
CA LYS A 2 -50.19 15.61 18.67
C LYS A 2 -49.26 15.22 17.50
N LYS A 3 -48.78 13.97 17.43
CA LYS A 3 -49.35 12.79 16.73
C LYS A 3 -49.61 12.95 15.22
N LYS A 4 -48.97 12.06 14.44
CA LYS A 4 -49.42 11.32 13.23
C LYS A 4 -48.20 10.48 12.80
N LEU A 5 -48.05 9.17 13.01
CA LEU A 5 -48.88 7.99 12.71
C LEU A 5 -49.50 8.04 11.29
N ASN A 6 -48.82 7.39 10.34
CA ASN A 6 -49.41 6.92 9.11
C ASN A 6 -49.05 5.44 8.93
N THR A 7 -50.08 4.62 9.09
CA THR A 7 -50.16 3.21 8.75
C THR A 7 -50.88 3.12 7.39
N MET A 8 -50.31 2.44 6.41
CA MET A 8 -50.98 2.01 5.17
C MET A 8 -50.00 1.14 4.38
N ALA A 9 -50.33 0.05 3.72
CA ALA A 9 -51.42 -0.92 3.80
C ALA A 9 -50.92 -2.13 2.98
N ILE A 10 -51.20 -3.34 3.47
CA ILE A 10 -50.99 -4.59 2.75
C ILE A 10 -51.91 -4.62 1.53
N LEU A 11 -51.37 -4.86 0.33
CA LEU A 11 -52.17 -5.31 -0.80
C LEU A 11 -51.49 -6.53 -1.44
N SER A 12 -51.96 -7.67 -0.98
CA SER A 12 -51.85 -8.97 -1.61
C SER A 12 -52.56 -8.95 -2.98
N LEU A 13 -51.86 -9.36 -4.03
CA LEU A 13 -52.49 -9.80 -5.27
C LEU A 13 -51.83 -11.10 -5.73
N LEU A 14 -52.45 -12.22 -5.35
CA LEU A 14 -52.28 -13.51 -6.00
C LEU A 14 -52.96 -13.46 -7.38
N LEU A 15 -52.23 -13.85 -8.42
CA LEU A 15 -52.81 -14.45 -9.61
C LEU A 15 -52.09 -15.77 -9.89
N LEU A 16 -52.80 -16.85 -9.61
CA LEU A 16 -52.55 -18.23 -10.03
C LEU A 16 -53.18 -18.42 -11.42
N VAL A 17 -52.42 -18.91 -12.40
CA VAL A 17 -52.82 -19.90 -13.43
C VAL A 17 -51.53 -20.56 -13.93
N THR A 18 -51.07 -21.69 -13.36
CA THR A 18 -51.23 -23.09 -13.83
C THR A 18 -50.94 -23.36 -15.30
N GLY A 19 -49.92 -24.18 -15.55
CA GLY A 19 -49.62 -24.85 -16.83
C GLY A 19 -48.56 -25.95 -16.69
N CYS A 20 -48.94 -27.06 -16.05
CA CYS A 20 -48.30 -28.40 -16.09
C CYS A 20 -48.07 -28.89 -17.54
N SER A 21 -47.19 -29.79 -17.98
CA SER A 21 -46.33 -30.87 -17.43
C SER A 21 -45.55 -31.48 -18.66
N PRO A 22 -44.70 -32.54 -18.58
CA PRO A 22 -44.48 -33.48 -17.47
C PRO A 22 -43.03 -33.72 -17.04
N VAL A 23 -42.98 -34.12 -15.76
CA VAL A 23 -41.93 -34.82 -15.02
C VAL A 23 -41.80 -36.26 -15.52
N THR A 24 -40.58 -36.78 -15.57
CA THR A 24 -40.34 -38.22 -15.41
C THR A 24 -39.72 -38.46 -14.03
N LYS A 25 -40.51 -39.09 -13.17
CA LYS A 25 -40.22 -39.71 -11.85
C LYS A 25 -39.14 -40.81 -11.99
N LEU A 26 -38.45 -41.32 -10.98
CA LEU A 26 -38.25 -41.14 -9.53
C LEU A 26 -37.19 -42.20 -9.16
N ALA A 27 -36.34 -41.92 -8.18
CA ALA A 27 -36.13 -42.82 -7.03
C ALA A 27 -35.35 -42.06 -5.95
N GLU A 28 -36.05 -41.83 -4.83
CA GLU A 28 -35.57 -41.38 -3.51
C GLU A 28 -34.58 -42.41 -2.92
N GLU A 29 -33.74 -42.19 -1.91
CA GLU A 29 -33.92 -41.53 -0.61
C GLU A 29 -32.52 -41.55 0.07
N SER A 30 -32.02 -40.52 0.79
CA SER A 30 -31.97 -40.51 2.26
C SER A 30 -30.88 -39.53 2.77
N ASN A 31 -31.16 -38.90 3.92
CA ASN A 31 -30.55 -37.74 4.59
C ASN A 31 -29.12 -37.90 5.17
N GLN A 32 -28.28 -36.85 5.08
CA GLN A 32 -27.68 -36.03 6.16
C GLN A 32 -26.57 -35.09 5.61
N PRO A 33 -26.33 -33.90 6.22
CA PRO A 33 -25.27 -33.00 5.77
C PRO A 33 -23.90 -33.53 6.20
N SER A 34 -23.00 -33.70 5.25
CA SER A 34 -21.60 -34.06 5.50
C SER A 34 -20.78 -32.79 5.64
N ASP A 35 -20.46 -32.41 6.89
CA ASP A 35 -19.31 -31.56 7.18
C ASP A 35 -18.08 -32.25 6.60
N THR A 36 -17.60 -31.76 5.46
CA THR A 36 -16.43 -32.31 4.79
C THR A 36 -15.38 -31.22 4.70
N VAL A 37 -14.58 -31.12 5.76
CA VAL A 37 -13.24 -30.53 5.69
C VAL A 37 -12.45 -31.42 4.74
N SER A 38 -12.15 -30.93 3.55
CA SER A 38 -11.25 -31.60 2.62
C SER A 38 -9.83 -31.14 2.95
N GLU A 39 -9.14 -31.91 3.80
CA GLU A 39 -7.69 -31.81 3.97
C GLU A 39 -7.01 -32.64 2.87
N ASP A 40 -6.57 -31.98 1.80
CA ASP A 40 -5.51 -32.52 0.94
C ASP A 40 -4.16 -32.03 1.48
N ILE A 41 -3.57 -32.83 2.37
CA ILE A 41 -2.17 -32.65 2.80
C ILE A 41 -1.28 -33.30 1.75
N GLN A 42 -0.79 -32.50 0.80
CA GLN A 42 0.47 -32.79 0.11
C GLN A 42 1.59 -31.92 0.68
N ASN A 43 2.46 -32.60 1.42
CA ASN A 43 3.65 -32.08 2.06
C ASN A 43 4.72 -31.76 1.00
N ASN A 44 4.87 -30.48 0.66
CA ASN A 44 6.06 -29.94 -0.01
C ASN A 44 6.37 -28.54 0.56
N ASN A 45 7.51 -28.41 1.24
CA ASN A 45 8.08 -27.15 1.70
C ASN A 45 8.50 -26.29 0.48
N THR A 46 7.55 -25.60 -0.11
CA THR A 46 7.77 -24.47 -1.02
C THR A 46 6.65 -23.48 -0.74
N GLY A 47 6.99 -22.23 -0.39
CA GLY A 47 6.03 -21.16 -0.18
C GLY A 47 4.97 -21.18 -1.28
N GLY A 48 3.71 -21.19 -0.88
CA GLY A 48 2.57 -21.42 -1.74
C GLY A 48 1.35 -20.68 -1.23
N ILE A 49 0.36 -20.50 -2.10
CA ILE A 49 -0.90 -19.87 -1.74
C ILE A 49 -1.87 -20.97 -1.32
N LYS A 50 -2.35 -20.91 -0.08
CA LYS A 50 -3.40 -21.77 0.46
C LYS A 50 -4.67 -20.95 0.60
N HIS A 51 -5.76 -21.41 0.01
CA HIS A 51 -7.07 -20.76 0.18
C HIS A 51 -7.85 -21.40 1.34
N ILE A 52 -8.48 -20.58 2.17
CA ILE A 52 -9.37 -21.01 3.25
C ILE A 52 -10.69 -20.23 3.22
N SER A 53 -11.79 -20.92 3.53
CA SER A 53 -13.12 -20.29 3.59
C SER A 53 -13.92 -20.85 4.77
N LYS A 54 -14.47 -19.95 5.61
CA LYS A 54 -15.19 -20.30 6.85
C LYS A 54 -16.12 -19.16 7.26
N LYS A 55 -17.38 -19.46 7.58
CA LYS A 55 -18.29 -18.51 8.24
C LYS A 55 -18.02 -18.51 9.75
N LEU A 56 -17.72 -17.34 10.33
CA LEU A 56 -17.49 -17.17 11.78
C LEU A 56 -18.75 -16.70 12.50
N SER A 57 -19.47 -15.75 11.91
CA SER A 57 -20.76 -15.25 12.40
C SER A 57 -21.61 -14.73 11.22
N ASP A 58 -22.78 -14.16 11.48
CA ASP A 58 -23.66 -13.65 10.41
C ASP A 58 -23.04 -12.55 9.56
N ASN A 59 -22.15 -11.74 10.14
CA ASN A 59 -21.48 -10.63 9.46
C ASN A 59 -19.96 -10.79 9.41
N PHE A 60 -19.42 -11.95 9.81
CA PHE A 60 -17.98 -12.19 9.81
C PHE A 60 -17.59 -13.49 9.12
N TYR A 61 -16.73 -13.38 8.12
CA TYR A 61 -16.35 -14.47 7.23
C TYR A 61 -14.82 -14.49 7.06
N ILE A 62 -14.29 -15.68 6.81
CA ILE A 62 -12.98 -15.88 6.23
C ILE A 62 -13.21 -16.39 4.82
N ASP A 63 -12.57 -15.76 3.85
CA ASP A 63 -12.50 -16.18 2.46
C ASP A 63 -11.16 -15.67 1.91
N ALA A 64 -10.08 -16.33 2.35
CA ALA A 64 -8.75 -15.75 2.35
C ALA A 64 -7.72 -16.61 1.63
N ASP A 65 -6.85 -15.94 0.88
CA ASP A 65 -5.59 -16.51 0.41
C ASP A 65 -4.49 -16.27 1.45
N ILE A 66 -3.80 -17.35 1.83
CA ILE A 66 -2.67 -17.36 2.75
C ILE A 66 -1.39 -17.54 1.94
N GLU A 67 -0.50 -16.57 2.00
CA GLU A 67 0.86 -16.66 1.48
C GLU A 67 1.77 -17.31 2.52
N GLU A 68 2.06 -18.61 2.35
CA GLU A 68 2.90 -19.35 3.30
C GLU A 68 4.37 -18.94 3.18
N PRO A 69 5.04 -18.60 4.29
CA PRO A 69 6.44 -18.21 4.28
C PRO A 69 7.35 -19.39 3.88
N ALA A 70 8.43 -19.08 3.17
CA ALA A 70 9.43 -20.08 2.77
C ALA A 70 10.22 -20.65 3.97
N ALA A 71 10.29 -19.91 5.09
CA ALA A 71 11.02 -20.29 6.29
C ALA A 71 10.12 -20.33 7.53
N LYS A 72 10.54 -21.10 8.54
CA LYS A 72 9.86 -21.17 9.86
C LYS A 72 10.49 -20.26 10.90
N GLU A 73 11.56 -19.58 10.53
CA GLU A 73 12.31 -18.67 11.39
C GLU A 73 12.74 -17.46 10.58
N TYR A 74 12.61 -16.28 11.18
CA TYR A 74 12.92 -15.00 10.54
C TYR A 74 13.81 -14.13 11.43
N GLY A 75 14.60 -13.26 10.81
CA GLY A 75 15.46 -12.32 11.52
C GLY A 75 14.67 -11.20 12.19
N ILE A 76 15.16 -10.72 13.33
CA ILE A 76 14.83 -9.40 13.87
C ILE A 76 16.04 -8.52 13.64
N TYR A 77 15.81 -7.36 13.02
CA TYR A 77 16.88 -6.47 12.59
C TYR A 77 16.84 -5.18 13.38
N SER A 78 17.96 -4.76 13.96
CA SER A 78 18.08 -3.38 14.44
C SER A 78 18.49 -2.51 13.27
N VAL A 79 17.66 -1.51 12.95
CA VAL A 79 17.87 -0.65 11.79
C VAL A 79 18.05 0.81 12.21
N LYS A 80 18.72 1.55 11.32
CA LYS A 80 18.85 3.00 11.40
C LYS A 80 18.49 3.57 10.04
N ASN A 81 17.84 4.72 10.05
CA ASN A 81 17.58 5.48 8.85
C ASN A 81 18.89 5.68 8.09
N LYS A 82 18.80 5.53 6.76
CA LYS A 82 19.93 5.71 5.88
C LYS A 82 20.46 7.13 5.97
N VAL A 83 21.76 7.29 6.20
CA VAL A 83 22.42 8.58 5.98
C VAL A 83 22.84 8.65 4.51
N PHE A 84 22.31 9.63 3.79
CA PHE A 84 22.64 9.79 2.38
C PHE A 84 23.95 10.56 2.19
N ASP A 85 24.81 10.04 1.32
CA ASP A 85 26.01 10.73 0.88
C ASP A 85 25.61 11.87 -0.07
N LYS A 86 25.68 13.10 0.44
CA LYS A 86 25.40 14.33 -0.32
C LYS A 86 26.16 14.37 -1.65
N ALA A 87 27.43 13.97 -1.69
CA ALA A 87 28.26 14.09 -2.88
C ALA A 87 27.89 13.06 -3.94
N ALA A 88 27.63 11.82 -3.52
CA ALA A 88 27.12 10.79 -4.42
C ALA A 88 25.73 11.18 -4.95
N LEU A 89 24.85 11.69 -4.07
CA LEU A 89 23.50 12.08 -4.46
C LEU A 89 23.50 13.25 -5.46
N ASP A 90 24.37 14.20 -5.22
CA ASP A 90 24.56 15.36 -6.08
C ASP A 90 25.09 14.96 -7.47
N LEU A 91 26.03 14.01 -7.53
CA LEU A 91 26.57 13.52 -8.80
C LEU A 91 25.56 12.75 -9.64
N PHE A 92 24.54 12.11 -9.04
CA PHE A 92 23.54 11.40 -9.84
C PHE A 92 22.35 12.26 -10.26
N LEU A 93 21.91 13.20 -9.41
CA LEU A 93 20.70 14.01 -9.66
C LEU A 93 20.98 15.39 -10.22
N LEU A 94 22.09 16.00 -9.79
CA LEU A 94 22.38 17.41 -10.01
C LEU A 94 23.70 17.61 -10.76
N LYS A 95 24.32 16.55 -11.32
CA LYS A 95 25.67 16.59 -11.95
C LYS A 95 25.90 17.74 -12.91
N ASP A 96 24.89 18.10 -13.68
CA ASP A 96 25.03 19.07 -14.74
C ASP A 96 24.77 20.51 -14.25
N ASP A 97 24.38 20.69 -12.99
CA ASP A 97 23.94 21.97 -12.43
C ASP A 97 24.97 22.53 -11.45
N ASN A 98 25.60 23.66 -11.78
CA ASN A 98 26.64 24.26 -10.94
C ASN A 98 26.13 25.46 -10.12
N ASP A 99 24.92 25.95 -10.40
CA ASP A 99 24.32 27.08 -9.70
C ASP A 99 23.35 26.57 -8.65
N ARG A 100 23.78 26.54 -7.38
CA ARG A 100 23.06 25.86 -6.30
C ARG A 100 22.98 26.69 -5.04
N THR A 101 21.81 26.70 -4.44
CA THR A 101 21.55 27.27 -3.12
C THR A 101 21.30 26.15 -2.13
N PHE A 102 21.95 26.23 -0.97
CA PHE A 102 21.82 25.25 0.11
C PHE A 102 21.11 25.89 1.29
N THR A 103 20.02 25.28 1.74
CA THR A 103 19.21 25.79 2.84
C THR A 103 18.95 24.67 3.84
N GLU A 104 19.24 24.89 5.12
CA GLU A 104 18.77 23.99 6.17
C GLU A 104 17.27 24.17 6.36
N ASN A 105 16.53 23.07 6.47
CA ASN A 105 15.10 23.15 6.69
C ASN A 105 14.81 23.65 8.12
N PRO A 106 14.18 24.83 8.29
CA PRO A 106 13.96 25.40 9.61
C PRO A 106 12.98 24.58 10.47
N ASN A 107 12.12 23.79 9.82
CA ASN A 107 11.08 23.00 10.48
C ASN A 107 11.50 21.55 10.71
N ARG A 108 12.59 21.09 10.07
CA ARG A 108 13.12 19.73 10.17
C ARG A 108 14.64 19.79 10.31
N PRO A 109 15.17 19.91 11.54
CA PRO A 109 16.60 19.87 11.79
C PRO A 109 17.25 18.65 11.11
N GLN A 110 18.45 18.80 10.57
CA GLN A 110 19.19 17.77 9.80
C GLN A 110 18.60 17.44 8.41
N THR A 111 17.60 18.20 7.95
CA THR A 111 17.15 18.14 6.55
C THR A 111 17.79 19.28 5.75
N LEU A 112 18.39 18.93 4.62
CA LEU A 112 19.00 19.86 3.66
C LEU A 112 18.10 20.02 2.44
N ILE A 113 17.89 21.26 2.01
CA ILE A 113 17.28 21.63 0.73
C ILE A 113 18.37 22.14 -0.20
N VAL A 114 18.39 21.65 -1.43
CA VAL A 114 19.25 22.12 -2.51
C VAL A 114 18.38 22.54 -3.68
N ASP A 115 18.32 23.84 -3.95
CA ASP A 115 17.64 24.37 -5.12
C ASP A 115 18.67 24.82 -6.16
N THR A 116 18.35 24.65 -7.44
CA THR A 116 19.28 24.98 -8.51
C THR A 116 18.79 26.11 -9.42
N GLY A 117 19.72 26.76 -10.12
CA GLY A 117 19.41 27.83 -11.08
C GLY A 117 18.56 27.38 -12.27
N ARG A 118 18.47 26.08 -12.54
CA ARG A 118 17.57 25.50 -13.56
C ARG A 118 16.21 25.08 -13.01
N GLY A 119 15.98 25.26 -11.71
CA GLY A 119 14.71 24.94 -11.06
C GLY A 119 14.58 23.53 -10.52
N SER A 120 15.64 22.73 -10.49
CA SER A 120 15.63 21.44 -9.79
C SER A 120 15.66 21.66 -8.28
N SER A 121 15.06 20.73 -7.53
CA SER A 121 15.12 20.73 -6.07
C SER A 121 15.42 19.33 -5.53
N LEU A 122 16.23 19.30 -4.47
CA LEU A 122 16.58 18.09 -3.73
C LEU A 122 16.40 18.37 -2.24
N LEU A 123 15.49 17.63 -1.61
CA LEU A 123 15.29 17.58 -0.17
C LEU A 123 15.90 16.27 0.36
N MET A 124 16.79 16.36 1.34
CA MET A 124 17.49 15.20 1.89
C MET A 124 17.52 15.28 3.40
N GLY A 125 17.13 14.19 4.07
CA GLY A 125 17.27 14.00 5.51
C GLY A 125 17.52 12.54 5.83
N ASP A 126 17.55 12.19 7.11
CA ASP A 126 17.76 10.81 7.53
C ASP A 126 16.67 9.89 6.98
N GLY A 127 17.08 8.90 6.18
CA GLY A 127 16.20 7.90 5.58
C GLY A 127 15.29 8.45 4.48
N SER A 128 15.37 9.74 4.14
CA SER A 128 14.51 10.33 3.12
C SER A 128 15.26 11.20 2.10
N VAL A 129 14.92 11.03 0.83
CA VAL A 129 15.39 11.85 -0.29
C VAL A 129 14.22 12.12 -1.20
N ASN A 130 13.98 13.38 -1.54
CA ASN A 130 13.01 13.78 -2.55
C ASN A 130 13.68 14.69 -3.58
N TYR A 131 13.60 14.30 -4.84
CA TYR A 131 14.17 15.02 -5.97
C TYR A 131 13.10 15.34 -6.99
N LEU A 132 13.17 16.56 -7.51
CA LEU A 132 12.35 17.09 -8.60
C LEU A 132 13.29 17.75 -9.62
N LYS A 133 13.24 17.32 -10.89
CA LYS A 133 14.01 17.93 -11.98
C LYS A 133 13.52 19.37 -12.23
N ASN A 134 12.23 19.61 -12.10
CA ASN A 134 11.60 20.92 -12.04
C ASN A 134 10.66 20.97 -10.82
N ASN A 135 11.06 21.71 -9.78
CA ASN A 135 10.36 21.77 -8.50
C ASN A 135 8.88 22.17 -8.62
N VAL A 136 8.53 23.04 -9.57
CA VAL A 136 7.14 23.49 -9.73
C VAL A 136 6.38 22.53 -10.64
N ARG A 137 6.91 22.22 -11.82
CA ARG A 137 6.18 21.39 -12.80
C ARG A 137 6.03 19.95 -12.33
N ASP A 138 7.09 19.36 -11.80
CA ASP A 138 7.07 17.94 -11.43
C ASP A 138 6.31 17.70 -10.12
N SER A 139 6.21 18.69 -9.23
CA SER A 139 5.38 18.58 -8.02
C SER A 139 3.88 18.55 -8.36
N GLU A 140 3.45 19.37 -9.32
CA GLU A 140 2.06 19.40 -9.78
C GLU A 140 1.71 18.12 -10.55
N ILE A 141 2.61 17.65 -11.43
CA ILE A 141 2.44 16.37 -12.14
C ILE A 141 2.33 15.21 -11.15
N GLN A 142 3.24 15.12 -10.18
CA GLN A 142 3.21 14.07 -9.15
C GLN A 142 1.93 14.14 -8.31
N SER A 143 1.54 15.32 -7.85
CA SER A 143 0.31 15.52 -7.06
C SER A 143 -0.95 15.14 -7.83
N LEU A 144 -1.00 15.47 -9.13
CA LEU A 144 -2.10 15.13 -10.02
C LEU A 144 -2.23 13.61 -10.15
N ILE A 145 -1.11 12.92 -10.44
CA ILE A 145 -1.10 11.47 -10.62
C ILE A 145 -1.54 10.76 -9.33
N GLU A 146 -0.97 11.14 -8.19
CA GLU A 146 -1.27 10.49 -6.91
C GLU A 146 -2.71 10.70 -6.46
N SER A 147 -3.27 11.90 -6.66
CA SER A 147 -4.68 12.19 -6.36
C SER A 147 -5.61 11.20 -7.06
N TYR A 148 -5.31 10.86 -8.32
CA TYR A 148 -6.15 9.95 -9.09
C TYR A 148 -5.80 8.47 -8.91
N LEU A 149 -4.57 8.14 -8.57
CA LEU A 149 -4.21 6.78 -8.15
C LEU A 149 -5.02 6.34 -6.92
N LEU A 150 -5.20 7.23 -5.94
CA LEU A 150 -6.02 6.95 -4.75
C LEU A 150 -7.49 6.65 -5.08
N THR A 151 -8.02 7.25 -6.14
CA THR A 151 -9.41 7.02 -6.59
C THR A 151 -9.58 5.80 -7.50
N GLY A 152 -8.47 5.21 -7.97
CA GLY A 152 -8.49 4.16 -9.00
C GLY A 152 -8.76 4.67 -10.43
N GLU A 153 -8.84 5.99 -10.65
CA GLU A 153 -9.04 6.57 -11.99
C GLU A 153 -7.79 6.47 -12.88
N VAL A 154 -6.61 6.35 -12.29
CA VAL A 154 -5.39 5.95 -13.01
C VAL A 154 -5.27 4.44 -12.89
N SER A 155 -5.67 3.73 -13.95
CA SER A 155 -5.46 2.29 -14.05
C SER A 155 -4.02 2.00 -14.46
N GLU A 156 -3.53 0.82 -14.07
CA GLU A 156 -2.29 0.26 -14.59
C GLU A 156 -2.44 -0.04 -16.07
N ASP A 157 -2.04 0.93 -16.90
CA ASP A 157 -2.11 0.77 -18.34
C ASP A 157 -1.05 -0.23 -18.81
N THR A 158 -1.46 -1.05 -19.77
CA THR A 158 -0.57 -1.95 -20.51
C THR A 158 0.04 -1.25 -21.73
N LYS A 159 -0.45 -0.06 -22.07
CA LYS A 159 0.08 0.77 -23.14
C LYS A 159 1.50 1.24 -22.82
N GLU A 160 2.38 1.05 -23.80
CA GLU A 160 3.73 1.58 -23.76
C GLU A 160 3.79 3.01 -24.28
N LEU A 161 4.78 3.78 -23.80
CA LEU A 161 5.10 5.10 -24.30
C LEU A 161 6.11 4.99 -25.44
N ASP A 162 6.09 5.96 -26.36
CA ASP A 162 6.88 5.88 -27.59
C ASP A 162 8.41 5.96 -27.36
N PHE A 163 8.85 6.41 -26.19
CA PHE A 163 10.27 6.65 -25.91
C PHE A 163 11.03 5.48 -25.28
N GLN A 164 10.36 4.61 -24.53
CA GLN A 164 10.94 3.39 -23.95
C GLN A 164 9.83 2.45 -23.47
N SER A 165 10.16 1.20 -23.15
CA SER A 165 9.21 0.27 -22.55
C SER A 165 9.07 0.48 -21.03
N LYS A 166 7.95 0.01 -20.46
CA LYS A 166 7.69 0.00 -19.03
C LYS A 166 8.71 -0.84 -18.28
N ASP A 167 9.11 -1.98 -18.83
CA ASP A 167 10.11 -2.86 -18.23
C ASP A 167 11.49 -2.18 -18.18
N ASP A 168 11.86 -1.42 -19.21
CA ASP A 168 13.10 -0.63 -19.20
C ASP A 168 13.04 0.49 -18.14
N ALA A 169 11.88 1.13 -17.98
CA ALA A 169 11.66 2.15 -16.94
C ALA A 169 11.74 1.55 -15.53
N ILE A 170 11.17 0.36 -15.32
CA ILE A 170 11.27 -0.41 -14.08
C ILE A 170 12.73 -0.77 -13.79
N ALA A 171 13.45 -1.28 -14.79
CA ALA A 171 14.85 -1.65 -14.65
C ALA A 171 15.73 -0.43 -14.32
N LEU A 172 15.47 0.73 -14.94
CA LEU A 172 16.13 1.99 -14.62
C LEU A 172 15.94 2.34 -13.13
N GLY A 173 14.71 2.26 -12.62
CA GLY A 173 14.42 2.55 -11.22
C GLY A 173 15.07 1.56 -10.26
N ILE A 174 14.99 0.24 -10.53
CA ILE A 174 15.67 -0.78 -9.70
C ILE A 174 17.18 -0.54 -9.65
N ASN A 175 17.80 -0.25 -10.79
CA ASN A 175 19.23 0.05 -10.84
C ASN A 175 19.56 1.31 -10.03
N LYS A 176 18.73 2.35 -10.15
CA LYS A 176 18.91 3.56 -9.35
C LYS A 176 18.76 3.31 -7.85
N ILE A 177 17.79 2.48 -7.47
CA ILE A 177 17.57 2.12 -6.06
C ILE A 177 18.82 1.43 -5.51
N LYS A 178 19.37 0.45 -6.24
CA LYS A 178 20.58 -0.28 -5.83
C LYS A 178 21.83 0.59 -5.70
N GLU A 179 21.95 1.66 -6.49
CA GLU A 179 23.06 2.62 -6.36
C GLU A 179 22.98 3.42 -5.04
N VAL A 180 21.78 3.55 -4.48
CA VAL A 180 21.52 4.39 -3.29
C VAL A 180 21.37 3.54 -2.03
N VAL A 181 20.53 2.51 -2.07
CA VAL A 181 20.27 1.58 -0.95
C VAL A 181 20.58 0.17 -1.42
N ASP A 182 21.46 -0.52 -0.69
CA ASP A 182 21.78 -1.93 -0.95
C ASP A 182 20.62 -2.82 -0.49
N CYS A 183 19.62 -2.95 -1.35
CA CYS A 183 18.41 -3.73 -1.08
C CYS A 183 17.84 -4.36 -2.34
N GLN A 184 17.05 -5.42 -2.14
CA GLN A 184 16.21 -5.97 -3.18
C GLN A 184 14.93 -5.15 -3.28
N ALA A 185 14.73 -4.53 -4.44
CA ALA A 185 13.52 -3.79 -4.74
C ALA A 185 12.77 -4.42 -5.92
N GLU A 186 11.44 -4.30 -5.89
CA GLU A 186 10.56 -4.71 -6.98
C GLU A 186 9.49 -3.65 -7.22
N ALA A 187 9.06 -3.49 -8.47
CA ALA A 187 7.96 -2.60 -8.79
C ALA A 187 6.65 -3.25 -8.32
N VAL A 188 5.90 -2.54 -7.48
CA VAL A 188 4.56 -2.96 -7.02
C VAL A 188 3.45 -2.26 -7.80
N ARG A 189 3.78 -1.13 -8.44
CA ARG A 189 2.90 -0.40 -9.34
C ARG A 189 3.74 0.27 -10.42
N ALA A 190 3.31 0.19 -11.67
CA ALA A 190 3.93 0.92 -12.78
C ALA A 190 2.85 1.38 -13.77
N VAL A 191 2.70 2.69 -13.94
CA VAL A 191 1.68 3.28 -14.82
C VAL A 191 2.34 4.15 -15.88
N ALA A 192 1.91 3.97 -17.13
CA ALA A 192 2.28 4.84 -18.25
C ALA A 192 1.30 6.00 -18.32
N ILE A 193 1.81 7.23 -18.40
CA ILE A 193 0.97 8.43 -18.40
C ILE A 193 1.44 9.34 -19.53
N SER A 194 0.60 9.49 -20.56
CA SER A 194 0.83 10.46 -21.61
C SER A 194 0.37 11.86 -21.20
N HIS A 195 0.87 12.87 -21.88
CA HIS A 195 0.40 14.25 -21.77
C HIS A 195 -1.10 14.38 -22.02
N ASP A 196 -1.66 13.71 -23.03
CA ASP A 196 -3.12 13.65 -23.23
C ASP A 196 -3.86 13.16 -21.98
N ARG A 197 -3.28 12.18 -21.27
CA ARG A 197 -3.87 11.68 -20.03
C ARG A 197 -3.71 12.69 -18.91
N LEU A 198 -2.55 13.34 -18.77
CA LEU A 198 -2.34 14.43 -17.81
C LEU A 198 -3.34 15.57 -18.03
N GLU A 199 -3.60 15.96 -19.29
CA GLU A 199 -4.61 16.97 -19.63
C GLU A 199 -6.01 16.55 -19.16
N GLN A 200 -6.42 15.31 -19.44
CA GLN A 200 -7.71 14.79 -18.99
C GLN A 200 -7.85 14.77 -17.47
N LEU A 201 -6.80 14.35 -16.75
CA LEU A 201 -6.79 14.33 -15.29
C LEU A 201 -6.87 15.76 -14.74
N GLN A 202 -6.10 16.70 -15.30
CA GLN A 202 -6.14 18.11 -14.89
C GLN A 202 -7.51 18.74 -15.17
N ASP A 203 -8.12 18.46 -16.32
CA ASP A 203 -9.46 18.93 -16.69
C ASP A 203 -10.53 18.37 -15.75
N SER A 204 -10.38 17.12 -15.33
CA SER A 204 -11.24 16.51 -14.31
C SER A 204 -11.06 17.23 -12.95
N LEU A 205 -9.81 17.46 -12.53
CA LEU A 205 -9.49 18.09 -11.25
C LEU A 205 -9.93 19.55 -11.21
N SER A 206 -9.92 20.23 -12.36
CA SER A 206 -10.40 21.62 -12.50
C SER A 206 -11.86 21.81 -12.10
N LYS A 207 -12.67 20.73 -12.04
CA LYS A 207 -14.07 20.78 -11.60
C LYS A 207 -14.22 20.70 -10.07
N ASN A 208 -13.14 20.44 -9.34
CA ASN A 208 -13.12 20.36 -7.90
C ASN A 208 -13.00 21.75 -7.26
N ASP A 209 -13.92 22.11 -6.37
CA ASP A 209 -13.95 23.41 -5.71
C ASP A 209 -12.72 23.69 -4.82
N ILE A 210 -12.14 22.65 -4.21
CA ILE A 210 -10.92 22.76 -3.39
C ILE A 210 -9.74 23.11 -4.29
N TYR A 211 -9.55 22.37 -5.37
CA TYR A 211 -8.48 22.65 -6.33
C TYR A 211 -8.60 24.07 -6.93
N GLN A 212 -9.83 24.50 -7.26
CA GLN A 212 -10.07 25.87 -7.71
C GLN A 212 -9.74 26.93 -6.65
N ALA A 213 -9.89 26.62 -5.36
CA ALA A 213 -9.47 27.51 -4.28
C ALA A 213 -7.93 27.53 -4.14
N GLU A 214 -7.27 26.39 -4.32
CA GLU A 214 -5.80 26.26 -4.29
C GLU A 214 -5.12 27.00 -5.45
N LEU A 215 -5.71 26.95 -6.66
CA LEU A 215 -5.26 27.76 -7.79
C LEU A 215 -5.37 29.27 -7.51
N LYS A 216 -6.44 29.71 -6.84
CA LYS A 216 -6.67 31.14 -6.52
C LYS A 216 -5.77 31.66 -5.41
N ASN A 217 -5.43 30.82 -4.43
CA ASN A 217 -4.57 31.21 -3.32
C ASN A 217 -3.08 30.97 -3.58
N GLY A 218 -2.73 30.29 -4.68
CA GLY A 218 -1.37 30.03 -5.11
C GLY A 218 -0.71 28.82 -4.44
N SER A 219 -1.48 27.98 -3.74
CA SER A 219 -0.98 26.72 -3.16
C SER A 219 -0.82 25.60 -4.20
N SER A 220 -1.46 25.74 -5.37
CA SER A 220 -1.30 24.86 -6.53
C SER A 220 -1.22 25.66 -7.82
N ASN A 221 -0.66 25.06 -8.85
CA ASN A 221 -0.48 25.67 -10.17
C ASN A 221 -1.13 24.80 -11.24
N LYS A 222 -1.72 25.45 -12.23
CA LYS A 222 -2.14 24.77 -13.46
C LYS A 222 -0.89 24.44 -14.28
N ILE A 223 -0.80 23.20 -14.75
CA ILE A 223 0.26 22.76 -15.65
C ILE A 223 -0.10 23.27 -17.05
N GLU A 224 0.60 24.31 -17.48
CA GLU A 224 0.44 24.87 -18.83
C GLU A 224 1.34 24.12 -19.83
N GLU A 225 0.94 24.11 -21.10
CA GLU A 225 1.71 23.57 -22.22
C GLU A 225 2.15 22.11 -22.00
N LEU A 226 1.22 21.23 -21.62
CA LEU A 226 1.46 19.78 -21.60
C LEU A 226 1.81 19.30 -23.01
N SER A 227 2.83 18.45 -23.10
CA SER A 227 3.34 17.96 -24.39
C SER A 227 3.99 16.59 -24.24
N ALA A 228 4.41 15.97 -25.35
CA ALA A 228 5.13 14.69 -25.32
C ALA A 228 6.45 14.70 -24.50
N ALA A 229 6.93 15.86 -24.03
CA ALA A 229 8.03 15.94 -23.06
C ALA A 229 7.58 15.60 -21.61
N ASP A 230 6.27 15.55 -21.35
CA ASP A 230 5.67 15.19 -20.08
C ASP A 230 5.13 13.75 -20.05
N ASP A 231 5.25 13.03 -21.17
CA ASP A 231 5.02 11.58 -21.18
C ASP A 231 5.99 10.90 -20.22
N LEU A 232 5.47 10.15 -19.26
CA LEU A 232 6.28 9.53 -18.21
C LEU A 232 5.72 8.20 -17.72
N TYR A 233 6.61 7.40 -17.14
CA TYR A 233 6.23 6.29 -16.27
C TYR A 233 6.27 6.74 -14.81
N TYR A 234 5.19 6.52 -14.06
CA TYR A 234 5.15 6.66 -12.61
C TYR A 234 5.21 5.26 -12.00
N ILE A 235 6.21 5.00 -11.16
CA ILE A 235 6.51 3.66 -10.65
C ILE A 235 6.72 3.73 -9.15
N GLN A 236 6.03 2.85 -8.42
CA GLN A 236 6.20 2.66 -6.98
C GLN A 236 6.85 1.31 -6.73
N TYR A 237 7.84 1.29 -5.84
CA TYR A 237 8.65 0.12 -5.53
C TYR A 237 8.50 -0.28 -4.06
N ALA A 238 8.49 -1.58 -3.80
CA ALA A 238 8.63 -2.14 -2.47
C ALA A 238 10.04 -2.72 -2.29
N ILE A 239 10.48 -2.77 -1.03
CA ILE A 239 11.75 -3.40 -0.62
C ILE A 239 11.44 -4.76 0.01
N LYS A 240 12.30 -5.75 -0.23
CA LYS A 240 12.26 -7.05 0.43
C LYS A 240 13.41 -7.23 1.43
N VAL A 241 13.10 -7.91 2.53
CA VAL A 241 14.04 -8.38 3.56
C VAL A 241 13.72 -9.84 3.86
N ASP A 242 14.70 -10.74 3.77
CA ASP A 242 14.48 -12.20 3.85
C ASP A 242 13.34 -12.70 2.93
N ASP A 243 13.29 -12.19 1.69
CA ASP A 243 12.24 -12.43 0.70
C ASP A 243 10.82 -11.96 1.10
N LEU A 244 10.65 -11.34 2.27
CA LEU A 244 9.38 -10.76 2.72
C LEU A 244 9.27 -9.28 2.34
N PRO A 245 8.08 -8.78 1.97
CA PRO A 245 7.87 -7.36 1.75
C PRO A 245 8.07 -6.57 3.05
N LEU A 246 8.66 -5.39 2.92
CA LEU A 246 8.68 -4.36 3.96
C LEU A 246 7.44 -3.45 3.78
N TYR A 247 6.74 -3.18 4.88
CA TYR A 247 5.55 -2.34 4.88
C TYR A 247 5.81 -0.96 4.25
N ASN A 248 5.02 -0.64 3.23
CA ASN A 248 5.15 0.49 2.32
C ASN A 248 3.86 1.31 2.12
N ALA A 249 2.70 0.78 2.53
CA ALA A 249 1.38 1.39 2.44
C ALA A 249 0.90 1.75 1.02
N ILE A 250 1.45 1.11 -0.04
CA ILE A 250 1.10 1.43 -1.44
C ILE A 250 -0.12 0.63 -1.93
N LEU A 251 -0.16 -0.67 -1.63
CA LEU A 251 -1.19 -1.62 -2.05
C LEU A 251 -1.66 -2.50 -0.89
N GLU A 252 -1.57 -1.98 0.33
CA GLU A 252 -1.88 -2.72 1.55
C GLU A 252 -2.63 -1.83 2.54
N PRO A 253 -3.44 -2.41 3.44
CA PRO A 253 -4.19 -1.64 4.42
C PRO A 253 -3.27 -0.87 5.37
N GLY A 254 -3.66 0.36 5.70
CA GLY A 254 -2.92 1.19 6.65
C GLY A 254 -2.79 0.57 8.05
N ILE A 255 -1.82 1.02 8.83
CA ILE A 255 -1.67 0.62 10.24
C ILE A 255 -2.63 1.45 11.11
N SER A 256 -3.46 0.77 11.89
CA SER A 256 -4.29 1.37 12.93
C SER A 256 -3.75 1.02 14.31
N MET A 257 -3.65 2.02 15.19
CA MET A 257 -3.08 1.89 16.54
C MET A 257 -4.13 2.27 17.59
N ASN A 258 -4.15 1.54 18.71
CA ASN A 258 -4.99 1.79 19.89
C ASN A 258 -4.22 2.47 21.04
N ILE A 259 -2.95 2.82 20.81
CA ILE A 259 -2.10 3.51 21.77
C ILE A 259 -1.96 4.98 21.42
N ASP A 260 -1.63 5.81 22.41
CA ASP A 260 -1.37 7.26 22.26
C ASP A 260 -0.04 7.55 21.53
N ALA A 261 0.27 6.80 20.47
CA ALA A 261 1.41 6.97 19.60
C ALA A 261 1.02 6.58 18.18
N PHE A 262 1.09 7.54 17.25
CA PHE A 262 0.90 7.28 15.83
C PHE A 262 2.22 6.83 15.21
N TRP A 263 2.20 5.76 14.43
CA TRP A 263 3.39 5.17 13.83
C TRP A 263 3.16 4.86 12.36
N ASP A 264 3.63 5.77 11.50
CA ASP A 264 3.55 5.66 10.04
C ASP A 264 4.96 5.64 9.44
N ASN A 265 5.76 4.66 9.88
CA ASN A 265 7.13 4.48 9.41
C ASN A 265 7.16 3.63 8.13
N LYS A 266 6.26 3.92 7.19
CA LYS A 266 6.17 3.24 5.89
C LYS A 266 7.40 3.52 5.05
N VAL A 267 7.91 2.48 4.39
CA VAL A 267 9.03 2.60 3.47
C VAL A 267 8.49 2.68 2.05
N ASN A 268 8.48 3.88 1.48
CA ASN A 268 7.94 4.12 0.15
C ASN A 268 9.05 4.59 -0.77
N ILE A 269 9.11 3.97 -1.96
CA ILE A 269 9.95 4.42 -3.05
C ILE A 269 9.08 4.73 -4.26
N THR A 270 9.18 5.94 -4.79
CA THR A 270 8.47 6.36 -6.00
C THR A 270 9.42 7.04 -6.96
N ILE A 271 9.33 6.70 -8.25
CA ILE A 271 10.13 7.28 -9.33
C ILE A 271 9.22 7.68 -10.47
N MET A 272 9.42 8.89 -11.02
CA MET A 272 8.91 9.26 -12.34
C MET A 272 10.06 9.32 -13.34
N ALA A 273 9.90 8.65 -14.48
CA ALA A 273 10.89 8.62 -15.54
C ALA A 273 10.25 9.04 -16.88
N ASP A 274 10.89 10.00 -17.56
CA ASP A 274 10.56 10.43 -18.91
C ASP A 274 11.69 10.04 -19.89
N ARG A 275 11.63 10.59 -21.10
CA ARG A 275 12.61 10.35 -22.18
C ARG A 275 14.04 10.73 -21.83
N ASP A 276 14.25 11.68 -20.92
CA ASP A 276 15.57 12.11 -20.47
C ASP A 276 16.05 11.32 -19.25
N GLY A 277 15.25 10.39 -18.73
CA GLY A 277 15.52 9.59 -17.54
C GLY A 277 14.69 10.03 -16.34
N ILE A 278 15.28 10.01 -15.15
CA ILE A 278 14.58 10.28 -13.90
C ILE A 278 14.28 11.77 -13.76
N ARG A 279 12.99 12.13 -13.62
CA ARG A 279 12.53 13.50 -13.34
C ARG A 279 12.02 13.68 -11.91
N TYR A 280 11.66 12.59 -11.24
CA TYR A 280 11.30 12.57 -9.84
C TYR A 280 11.80 11.31 -9.16
N PHE A 281 12.30 11.46 -7.94
CA PHE A 281 12.76 10.35 -7.12
C PHE A 281 12.43 10.64 -5.67
N ASN A 282 11.67 9.75 -5.04
CA ASN A 282 11.29 9.87 -3.65
C ASN A 282 11.58 8.57 -2.92
N PHE A 283 12.46 8.66 -1.93
CA PHE A 283 12.71 7.65 -0.92
C PHE A 283 12.20 8.20 0.40
N ASN A 284 11.38 7.41 1.08
CA ASN A 284 10.87 7.74 2.40
C ASN A 284 11.17 6.59 3.36
N ASN A 285 11.77 6.90 4.51
CA ASN A 285 12.13 5.98 5.59
C ASN A 285 12.96 4.74 5.18
N VAL A 286 13.92 4.88 4.26
CA VAL A 286 14.85 3.79 3.92
C VAL A 286 15.97 3.63 4.96
N PHE A 287 16.52 2.42 5.09
CA PHE A 287 17.51 2.06 6.13
C PHE A 287 18.90 1.77 5.54
N ASP A 288 19.96 1.97 6.33
CA ASP A 288 21.36 1.92 5.84
C ASP A 288 21.91 0.51 5.57
N SER A 289 21.41 -0.50 6.29
CA SER A 289 21.75 -1.91 6.05
C SER A 289 20.79 -2.83 6.80
N PHE A 290 20.38 -3.92 6.17
CA PHE A 290 19.56 -4.97 6.79
C PHE A 290 20.42 -6.11 7.37
N ASP A 291 21.75 -6.07 7.27
CA ASP A 291 22.59 -7.26 7.54
C ASP A 291 22.89 -7.54 9.02
N LYS A 292 22.46 -6.66 9.93
CA LYS A 292 22.66 -6.85 11.37
C LYS A 292 21.47 -7.57 11.98
N ILE A 293 21.36 -8.87 11.68
CA ILE A 293 20.47 -9.77 12.41
C ILE A 293 20.83 -9.67 13.88
N LYS A 294 19.91 -9.15 14.68
CA LYS A 294 20.02 -9.15 16.14
C LYS A 294 19.85 -10.57 16.66
N GLU A 295 18.84 -11.26 16.12
CA GLU A 295 18.48 -12.63 16.45
C GLU A 295 17.61 -13.22 15.34
N LYS A 296 17.60 -14.54 15.22
CA LYS A 296 16.65 -15.28 14.39
C LYS A 296 15.72 -16.06 15.31
N LYS A 297 14.41 -15.96 15.08
CA LYS A 297 13.39 -16.54 15.96
C LYS A 297 12.39 -17.35 15.17
N ALA A 298 11.92 -18.44 15.77
CA ALA A 298 10.76 -19.16 15.30
C ALA A 298 9.54 -18.24 15.26
N ILE A 299 8.73 -18.40 14.21
CA ILE A 299 7.47 -17.69 14.05
C ILE A 299 6.29 -18.61 14.31
N ILE A 300 5.17 -18.03 14.75
CA ILE A 300 3.87 -18.69 14.80
C ILE A 300 3.34 -18.91 13.37
N THR A 301 2.46 -19.89 13.17
CA THR A 301 1.83 -20.13 11.87
C THR A 301 0.75 -19.09 11.55
N ALA A 302 0.32 -19.04 10.28
CA ALA A 302 -0.80 -18.22 9.86
C ALA A 302 -2.09 -18.59 10.63
N GLU A 303 -2.32 -19.88 10.90
CA GLU A 303 -3.47 -20.34 11.69
C GLU A 303 -3.42 -19.85 13.14
N GLU A 304 -2.24 -19.87 13.78
CA GLU A 304 -2.06 -19.37 15.14
C GLU A 304 -2.31 -17.85 15.21
N ALA A 305 -1.84 -17.09 14.21
CA ALA A 305 -2.12 -15.66 14.09
C ALA A 305 -3.61 -15.37 13.81
N LEU A 306 -4.22 -16.13 12.91
CA LEU A 306 -5.65 -16.04 12.59
C LEU A 306 -6.51 -16.32 13.81
N GLN A 307 -6.14 -17.30 14.64
CA GLN A 307 -6.84 -17.58 15.90
C GLN A 307 -6.88 -16.35 16.82
N LYS A 308 -5.79 -15.55 16.89
CA LYS A 308 -5.78 -14.30 17.68
C LYS A 308 -6.80 -13.30 17.17
N VAL A 309 -6.97 -13.20 15.86
CA VAL A 309 -7.98 -12.33 15.25
C VAL A 309 -9.38 -12.87 15.50
N GLU A 310 -9.63 -14.17 15.31
CA GLU A 310 -10.92 -14.79 15.64
C GLU A 310 -11.30 -14.52 17.11
N GLU A 311 -10.37 -14.71 18.05
CA GLU A 311 -10.59 -14.44 19.48
C GLU A 311 -10.96 -12.98 19.77
N LYS A 312 -10.30 -12.02 19.09
CA LYS A 312 -10.62 -10.58 19.20
C LYS A 312 -12.05 -10.28 18.79
N TYR A 313 -12.51 -10.86 17.69
CA TYR A 313 -13.81 -10.56 17.10
C TYR A 313 -14.96 -11.42 17.62
N ASN A 314 -14.67 -12.55 18.29
CA ASN A 314 -15.70 -13.43 18.88
C ASN A 314 -16.66 -12.73 19.83
N ASN A 315 -16.22 -11.66 20.49
CA ASN A 315 -17.04 -10.88 21.43
C ASN A 315 -17.52 -9.54 20.86
N MET A 316 -17.25 -9.25 19.59
CA MET A 316 -17.67 -8.00 18.93
C MET A 316 -18.91 -8.24 18.08
N ILE A 317 -19.92 -7.37 18.23
CA ILE A 317 -21.07 -7.36 17.33
C ILE A 317 -20.67 -6.53 16.10
N LEU A 318 -20.49 -7.19 14.96
CA LEU A 318 -20.23 -6.54 13.68
C LEU A 318 -21.55 -6.20 12.99
N THR A 319 -21.78 -4.92 12.71
CA THR A 319 -22.96 -4.43 11.99
C THR A 319 -22.83 -4.60 10.49
N ASP A 320 -21.63 -4.37 9.98
CA ASP A 320 -21.29 -4.40 8.56
C ASP A 320 -20.66 -5.73 8.20
N LYS A 321 -20.76 -6.11 6.93
CA LYS A 321 -20.18 -7.38 6.46
C LYS A 321 -18.66 -7.23 6.44
N THR A 322 -17.98 -8.04 7.23
CA THR A 322 -16.52 -8.10 7.30
C THR A 322 -16.02 -9.45 6.79
N THR A 323 -15.05 -9.43 5.89
CA THR A 323 -14.40 -10.63 5.33
C THR A 323 -12.90 -10.55 5.53
N ILE A 324 -12.30 -11.57 6.15
CA ILE A 324 -10.85 -11.74 6.07
C ILE A 324 -10.53 -12.28 4.67
N SER A 325 -9.75 -11.54 3.89
CA SER A 325 -9.56 -11.81 2.45
C SER A 325 -8.13 -12.16 2.05
N LYS A 326 -7.13 -11.79 2.85
CA LYS A 326 -5.73 -12.09 2.56
C LYS A 326 -4.89 -12.17 3.84
N ILE A 327 -3.97 -13.12 3.90
CA ILE A 327 -3.02 -13.29 4.99
C ILE A 327 -1.61 -13.46 4.42
N TRP A 328 -0.68 -12.61 4.83
CA TRP A 328 0.73 -12.69 4.41
C TRP A 328 1.66 -12.28 5.55
N LEU A 329 2.95 -12.62 5.40
CA LEU A 329 4.00 -12.22 6.31
C LEU A 329 4.74 -11.01 5.75
N GLU A 330 4.92 -9.97 6.56
CA GLU A 330 5.64 -8.74 6.18
C GLU A 330 6.57 -8.27 7.30
N TYR A 331 7.62 -7.54 6.93
CA TYR A 331 8.39 -6.78 7.91
C TYR A 331 7.76 -5.43 8.17
N ILE A 332 7.69 -5.06 9.45
CA ILE A 332 7.26 -3.73 9.87
C ILE A 332 8.38 -3.10 10.70
N PRO A 333 8.85 -1.89 10.35
CA PRO A 333 9.69 -1.10 11.24
C PRO A 333 8.86 -0.67 12.44
N VAL A 334 9.26 -1.06 13.64
CA VAL A 334 8.59 -0.71 14.90
C VAL A 334 9.62 -0.22 15.92
N PRO A 335 9.27 0.70 16.83
CA PRO A 335 10.20 1.14 17.83
C PRO A 335 10.42 0.04 18.86
N VAL A 336 11.63 -0.05 19.40
CA VAL A 336 11.92 -0.91 20.55
C VAL A 336 11.09 -0.50 21.77
N SER A 337 10.83 0.81 21.89
CA SER A 337 10.03 1.41 22.94
C SER A 337 9.10 2.47 22.36
N TRP A 338 7.79 2.30 22.55
CA TRP A 338 6.80 3.30 22.15
C TRP A 338 6.90 4.62 22.92
N LYS A 339 7.62 4.62 24.06
CA LYS A 339 7.91 5.85 24.83
C LYS A 339 9.13 6.62 24.31
N ASP A 340 10.04 5.92 23.63
CA ASP A 340 11.25 6.48 23.05
C ASP A 340 11.49 5.80 21.68
N PRO A 341 10.92 6.36 20.61
CA PRO A 341 10.95 5.76 19.29
C PRO A 341 12.29 5.90 18.55
N SER A 342 13.36 6.32 19.24
CA SER A 342 14.66 6.57 18.61
C SER A 342 15.37 5.31 18.08
N VAL A 343 14.99 4.13 18.58
CA VAL A 343 15.56 2.85 18.16
C VAL A 343 14.49 2.02 17.48
N ILE A 344 14.71 1.66 16.22
CA ILE A 344 13.78 0.92 15.37
C ILE A 344 14.29 -0.50 15.16
N GLU A 345 13.37 -1.45 15.20
CA GLU A 345 13.57 -2.82 14.77
C GLU A 345 12.64 -3.17 13.62
N LEU A 346 13.12 -3.93 12.65
CA LEU A 346 12.23 -4.64 11.73
C LEU A 346 11.85 -5.95 12.38
N ARG A 347 10.54 -6.16 12.53
CA ARG A 347 9.98 -7.39 13.07
C ARG A 347 9.00 -7.98 12.07
N PRO A 348 8.94 -9.31 11.95
CA PRO A 348 7.95 -9.96 11.09
C PRO A 348 6.57 -9.92 11.75
N TYR A 349 5.55 -9.57 10.98
CA TYR A 349 4.14 -9.60 11.37
C TYR A 349 3.33 -10.37 10.33
N TRP A 350 2.38 -11.15 10.82
CA TRP A 350 1.27 -11.63 10.01
C TRP A 350 0.29 -10.48 9.80
N CYS A 351 0.15 -10.03 8.56
CA CYS A 351 -0.88 -9.09 8.15
C CYS A 351 -2.13 -9.87 7.75
N ILE A 352 -3.25 -9.61 8.44
CA ILE A 352 -4.54 -10.25 8.23
C ILE A 352 -5.49 -9.16 7.77
N GLN A 353 -5.73 -9.09 6.46
CA GLN A 353 -6.57 -8.07 5.84
C GLN A 353 -8.05 -8.35 6.10
N LEU A 354 -8.78 -7.30 6.49
CA LEU A 354 -10.22 -7.29 6.71
C LEU A 354 -10.86 -6.32 5.72
N ASP A 355 -11.68 -6.85 4.83
CA ASP A 355 -12.51 -6.04 3.93
C ASP A 355 -13.90 -5.87 4.54
N ILE A 356 -14.22 -4.61 4.85
CA ILE A 356 -15.48 -4.20 5.45
C ILE A 356 -16.32 -3.58 4.35
N THR A 357 -17.50 -4.13 4.09
CA THR A 357 -18.45 -3.58 3.12
C THR A 357 -19.61 -2.94 3.87
N ASP A 358 -19.75 -1.63 3.71
CA ASP A 358 -20.85 -0.85 4.25
C ASP A 358 -21.69 -0.20 3.13
N LYS A 359 -22.57 0.74 3.48
CA LYS A 359 -23.43 1.48 2.54
C LYS A 359 -22.68 2.47 1.64
N ASP A 360 -21.50 2.92 2.05
CA ASP A 360 -20.70 3.96 1.39
C ASP A 360 -19.58 3.33 0.54
N GLY A 361 -19.24 2.07 0.76
CA GLY A 361 -18.32 1.31 -0.09
C GLY A 361 -17.66 0.13 0.61
N GLN A 362 -16.54 -0.32 0.04
CA GLN A 362 -15.65 -1.27 0.68
C GLN A 362 -14.44 -0.51 1.24
N ILE A 363 -14.08 -0.82 2.48
CA ILE A 363 -12.89 -0.31 3.16
C ILE A 363 -12.04 -1.51 3.58
N SER A 364 -10.74 -1.47 3.29
CA SER A 364 -9.79 -2.49 3.71
C SER A 364 -8.99 -2.02 4.92
N ASN A 365 -8.97 -2.85 5.97
CA ASN A 365 -8.16 -2.69 7.18
C ASN A 365 -7.27 -3.92 7.37
N ALA A 366 -6.38 -3.91 8.35
CA ALA A 366 -5.62 -5.10 8.72
C ALA A 366 -5.38 -5.20 10.23
N GLU A 367 -5.46 -6.42 10.75
CA GLU A 367 -4.85 -6.78 12.02
C GLU A 367 -3.42 -7.25 11.74
N ARG A 368 -2.46 -6.80 12.55
CA ARG A 368 -1.05 -7.18 12.41
C ARG A 368 -0.59 -7.88 13.67
N ILE A 369 -0.34 -9.17 13.54
CA ILE A 369 0.04 -10.04 14.66
C ILE A 369 1.53 -10.30 14.58
N ASN A 370 2.28 -9.90 15.62
CA ASN A 370 3.71 -10.11 15.73
C ASN A 370 4.01 -11.60 15.57
N ALA A 371 4.74 -11.96 14.52
CA ALA A 371 4.92 -13.35 14.15
C ALA A 371 5.78 -14.12 15.18
N VAL A 372 6.51 -13.42 16.05
CA VAL A 372 7.34 -14.02 17.08
C VAL A 372 6.58 -14.18 18.40
N THR A 373 5.77 -13.21 18.79
CA THR A 373 5.13 -13.16 20.12
C THR A 373 3.64 -13.50 20.09
N GLY A 374 2.98 -13.39 18.94
CA GLY A 374 1.52 -13.45 18.81
C GLY A 374 0.79 -12.22 19.34
N GLY A 375 1.53 -11.17 19.72
CA GLY A 375 0.97 -9.89 20.15
C GLY A 375 0.42 -9.07 18.98
N ASN A 376 -0.46 -8.10 19.27
CA ASN A 376 -1.07 -7.27 18.22
C ASN A 376 -0.41 -5.90 18.14
N LEU A 377 0.04 -5.51 16.94
CA LEU A 377 0.70 -4.23 16.68
C LEU A 377 -0.15 -3.03 17.12
N ALA A 378 -1.48 -3.11 16.96
CA ALA A 378 -2.38 -2.05 17.38
C ALA A 378 -2.24 -1.70 18.88
N ASN A 379 -1.76 -2.65 19.69
CA ASN A 379 -1.52 -2.47 21.12
C ASN A 379 -0.05 -2.19 21.45
N GLY A 380 0.81 -2.03 20.44
CA GLY A 380 2.24 -1.81 20.57
C GLY A 380 3.06 -3.08 20.83
N GLU A 381 2.60 -4.25 20.40
CA GLU A 381 3.26 -5.55 20.63
C GLU A 381 3.94 -6.14 19.41
#